data_AF-A0A832LV56-F1
#
_entry.id   AF-A0A832LV56-F1
#
_cell.length_a   1.000
_cell.length_b   1.000
_cell.length_c   1.000
_cell.angle_alpha   90.00
_cell.angle_beta   90.00
_cell.angle_gamma   90.00
#
_symmetry.space_group_name_H-M   'P 1'
#
loop_
_entity.id
_entity.type
_entity.pdbx_description
1 polymer ?
#
loop_
_entity_poly.entity_id
_entity_poly.type
_entity_poly.pdbx_seq_one_letter_code
_entity_poly.pdbx_strand_id
1 'polypeptide(L)'
;MEKERLIPDTSIFTNPDVYHQFGEEPYLAFQNFLLLVADLEGDVGVYLPTSVYDELKRMLPQLKIPPKARSVLKVKSPKKYELYIPAFLMYEFIEEIRNRINKGLRVAEEAVKALSYKKPEEVLKSLRRRYREVLREGIVDSKEDL
;
A
#
# COMPACT_ATOMS: atom_id res chain seq x y z
N MET A 1 17.77 -0.97 23.18
CA MET A 1 16.48 -1.45 22.63
C MET A 1 15.85 -0.24 21.94
N GLU A 2 15.47 -0.35 20.67
CA GLU A 2 14.76 0.74 19.97
C GLU A 2 13.45 1.06 20.69
N LYS A 3 13.20 2.35 20.92
CA LYS A 3 11.99 2.84 21.59
C LYS A 3 10.83 2.96 20.59
N GLU A 4 11.12 3.34 19.34
CA GLU A 4 10.13 3.53 18.28
C GLU A 4 10.51 2.80 16.98
N ARG A 5 9.49 2.46 16.19
CA ARG A 5 9.64 1.76 14.91
C ARG A 5 8.90 2.53 13.83
N LEU A 6 9.62 2.95 12.80
CA LEU A 6 9.07 3.62 11.62
C LEU A 6 8.98 2.64 10.47
N ILE A 7 7.82 2.61 9.80
CA ILE A 7 7.60 1.87 8.56
C ILE A 7 7.20 2.91 7.51
N PRO A 8 8.17 3.54 6.82
CA PRO A 8 7.86 4.57 5.85
C PRO A 8 7.26 3.95 4.58
N ASP A 9 6.23 4.59 4.06
CA ASP A 9 5.68 4.29 2.74
C ASP A 9 6.63 4.78 1.62
N THR A 10 6.60 4.14 0.45
CA THR A 10 7.41 4.54 -0.71
C THR A 10 7.07 5.94 -1.21
N SER A 11 5.82 6.36 -1.00
CA SER A 11 5.32 7.69 -1.37
C SER A 11 6.14 8.83 -0.76
N ILE A 12 6.71 8.63 0.43
CA ILE A 12 7.56 9.62 1.11
C ILE A 12 8.79 9.97 0.27
N PHE A 13 9.30 9.02 -0.52
CA PHE A 13 10.51 9.19 -1.33
C PHE A 13 10.21 9.39 -2.81
N THR A 14 8.96 9.23 -3.24
CA THR A 14 8.60 9.26 -4.67
C THR A 14 7.69 10.44 -5.03
N ASN A 15 6.94 10.98 -4.08
CA ASN A 15 6.14 12.19 -4.26
C ASN A 15 7.01 13.45 -4.07
N PRO A 16 7.18 14.31 -5.10
CA PRO A 16 7.91 15.58 -5.01
C PRO A 16 7.53 16.44 -3.82
N ASP A 17 6.24 16.58 -3.54
CA ASP A 17 5.74 17.45 -2.46
C ASP A 17 6.22 16.99 -1.06
N VAL A 18 6.62 15.72 -0.94
CA VAL A 18 7.08 15.12 0.32
C VAL A 18 8.59 14.99 0.34
N TYR A 19 9.20 14.42 -0.70
CA TYR A 19 10.64 14.11 -0.66
C TYR A 19 11.52 15.37 -0.63
N HIS A 20 11.06 16.51 -1.17
CA HIS A 20 11.77 17.79 -1.10
C HIS A 20 12.05 18.26 0.34
N GLN A 21 11.30 17.76 1.33
CA GLN A 21 11.58 18.05 2.75
C GLN A 21 12.86 17.36 3.25
N PHE A 22 13.31 16.31 2.56
CA PHE A 22 14.48 15.52 2.94
C PHE A 22 15.63 15.66 1.93
N GLY A 23 15.38 16.07 0.69
CA GLY A 23 16.41 16.37 -0.31
C GLY A 23 15.87 16.71 -1.69
N GLU A 24 16.71 17.28 -2.55
CA GLU A 24 16.34 17.73 -3.90
C GLU A 24 16.02 16.59 -4.88
N GLU A 25 16.55 15.40 -4.61
CA GLU A 25 16.31 14.20 -5.42
C GLU A 25 15.80 13.05 -4.55
N PRO A 26 14.92 12.18 -5.07
CA PRO A 26 14.37 11.02 -4.36
C PRO A 26 15.38 10.13 -3.62
N TYR A 27 16.53 9.83 -4.24
CA TYR A 27 17.56 9.00 -3.60
C TYR A 27 18.31 9.74 -2.49
N LEU A 28 18.47 11.07 -2.61
CA LEU A 28 19.06 11.92 -1.57
C LEU A 28 18.11 12.03 -0.39
N ALA A 29 16.81 12.22 -0.66
CA ALA A 29 15.77 12.23 0.36
C ALA A 29 15.79 10.96 1.21
N PHE A 30 15.88 9.78 0.57
CA PHE A 30 16.01 8.51 1.28
C PHE A 30 17.29 8.43 2.13
N GLN A 31 18.43 8.84 1.60
CA GLN A 31 19.72 8.83 2.32
C GLN A 31 19.69 9.77 3.53
N ASN A 32 19.22 10.99 3.33
CA ASN A 32 19.13 12.02 4.37
C ASN A 32 18.14 11.62 5.45
N PHE A 33 16.98 11.06 5.09
CA PHE A 33 16.03 10.48 6.04
C PHE A 33 16.70 9.43 6.94
N LEU A 34 17.43 8.48 6.35
CA LEU A 34 18.10 7.45 7.13
C LEU A 34 19.24 7.99 8.01
N LEU A 35 19.94 9.03 7.57
CA LEU A 35 20.97 9.69 8.37
C LEU A 35 20.36 10.42 9.56
N LEU A 36 19.26 11.15 9.37
CA LEU A 36 18.51 11.80 10.44
C LEU A 36 18.09 10.78 11.51
N VAL A 37 17.58 9.62 11.10
CA VAL A 37 17.22 8.55 12.05
C VAL A 37 18.46 7.95 12.73
N ALA A 38 19.57 7.79 12.00
CA ALA A 38 20.82 7.29 12.56
C ALA A 38 21.43 8.22 13.61
N ASP A 39 21.14 9.52 13.56
CA ASP A 39 21.58 10.51 14.54
C ASP A 39 20.79 10.44 15.86
N LEU A 40 19.66 9.72 15.90
CA LEU A 40 18.85 9.50 17.10
C LEU A 40 19.38 8.34 17.98
N GLU A 41 20.64 7.93 17.79
CA GLU A 41 21.39 6.97 18.63
C GLU A 41 20.66 5.68 19.05
N GLY A 42 19.80 5.15 18.18
CA GLY A 42 19.10 3.89 18.42
C GLY A 42 17.79 4.01 19.21
N ASP A 43 17.26 5.21 19.39
CA ASP A 43 15.90 5.41 19.86
C ASP A 43 14.86 4.99 18.81
N VAL A 44 15.21 5.06 17.52
CA VAL A 44 14.29 4.80 16.40
C VAL A 44 14.88 3.78 15.43
N GLY A 45 14.10 2.77 15.04
CA GLY A 45 14.43 1.81 13.98
C GLY A 45 13.54 1.97 12.76
N VAL A 46 14.11 1.86 11.55
CA VAL A 46 13.37 1.91 10.28
C VAL A 46 13.19 0.50 9.75
N TYR A 47 11.94 0.12 9.45
CA TYR A 47 11.57 -1.19 8.94
C TYR A 47 10.97 -1.06 7.54
N LEU A 48 11.50 -1.82 6.60
CA LEU A 48 10.94 -1.94 5.25
C LEU A 48 10.64 -3.41 4.95
N PRO A 49 9.40 -3.76 4.56
CA PRO A 49 9.13 -5.06 3.97
C PRO A 49 10.00 -5.29 2.72
N THR A 50 10.33 -6.55 2.43
CA THR A 50 11.19 -6.89 1.28
C THR A 50 10.59 -6.40 -0.04
N SER A 51 9.27 -6.55 -0.22
CA SER A 51 8.55 -6.08 -1.41
C SER A 51 8.70 -4.58 -1.63
N VAL A 52 8.48 -3.81 -0.57
CA VAL A 52 8.60 -2.33 -0.55
C VAL A 52 10.03 -1.91 -0.86
N TYR A 53 11.02 -2.58 -0.26
CA TYR A 53 12.43 -2.29 -0.52
C TYR A 53 12.85 -2.60 -1.97
N ASP A 54 12.35 -3.70 -2.54
CA ASP A 54 12.61 -4.07 -3.94
C ASP A 54 11.92 -3.12 -4.92
N GLU A 55 10.73 -2.62 -4.59
CA GLU A 55 10.08 -1.54 -5.32
C GLU A 55 10.89 -0.24 -5.26
N LEU A 56 11.32 0.19 -4.07
CA LEU A 56 12.17 1.36 -3.92
C LEU A 56 13.47 1.27 -4.73
N LYS A 57 14.12 0.09 -4.79
CA LYS A 57 15.29 -0.11 -5.64
C LYS A 57 15.00 0.05 -7.13
N ARG A 58 13.81 -0.39 -7.59
CA ARG A 58 13.40 -0.22 -8.99
C ARG A 58 13.11 1.23 -9.32
N MET A 59 12.48 1.96 -8.40
CA MET A 59 12.16 3.38 -8.56
C MET A 59 13.39 4.28 -8.39
N LEU A 60 14.36 3.87 -7.57
CA LEU A 60 15.56 4.61 -7.19
C LEU A 60 16.82 3.81 -7.56
N PRO A 61 17.26 3.80 -8.84
CA PRO A 61 18.40 2.98 -9.27
C PRO A 61 19.72 3.31 -8.56
N GLN A 62 19.85 4.55 -8.06
CA GLN A 62 21.04 5.03 -7.34
C GLN A 62 20.93 4.88 -5.81
N LEU A 63 19.96 4.10 -5.33
CA LEU A 63 19.74 3.88 -3.89
C LEU A 63 20.98 3.27 -3.24
N LYS A 64 21.58 4.02 -2.32
CA LYS A 64 22.70 3.58 -1.48
C LYS A 64 22.31 3.79 -0.02
N ILE A 65 22.73 2.86 0.83
CA ILE A 65 22.54 2.97 2.27
C ILE A 65 23.84 3.52 2.87
N PRO A 66 23.84 4.72 3.48
CA PRO A 66 25.00 5.28 4.14
C PRO A 66 25.53 4.31 5.22
N PRO A 67 26.85 4.17 5.43
CA PRO A 67 27.40 3.24 6.42
C PRO A 67 26.82 3.44 7.83
N LYS A 68 26.64 4.72 8.24
CA LYS A 68 26.06 5.10 9.54
C LYS A 68 24.60 4.66 9.70
N ALA A 69 23.86 4.54 8.59
CA ALA A 69 22.44 4.17 8.57
C ALA A 69 22.18 2.65 8.50
N ARG A 70 23.22 1.83 8.31
CA ARG A 70 23.04 0.37 8.18
C ARG A 70 22.52 -0.30 9.45
N SER A 71 22.76 0.30 10.61
CA SER A 71 22.29 -0.21 11.90
C SER A 71 20.80 0.08 12.14
N VAL A 72 20.29 1.20 11.63
CA VAL A 72 18.90 1.64 11.84
C VAL A 72 17.93 1.07 10.82
N LEU A 73 18.38 0.80 9.59
CA LEU A 73 17.53 0.23 8.54
C LEU A 73 17.48 -1.30 8.63
N LYS A 74 16.27 -1.84 8.77
CA LYS A 74 15.98 -3.28 8.77
C LYS A 74 15.03 -3.63 7.64
N VAL A 75 15.55 -4.33 6.64
CA VAL A 75 14.72 -4.92 5.60
C VAL A 75 14.18 -6.25 6.10
N LYS A 76 12.93 -6.26 6.54
CA LYS A 76 12.28 -7.42 7.13
C LYS A 76 10.77 -7.38 6.93
N SER A 77 10.25 -8.37 6.21
CA SER A 77 8.81 -8.57 6.06
C SER A 77 8.14 -9.06 7.35
N PRO A 78 6.87 -8.72 7.57
CA PRO A 78 6.10 -9.28 8.68
C PRO A 78 5.98 -10.80 8.54
N LYS A 79 5.95 -11.50 9.68
CA LYS A 79 5.74 -12.94 9.71
C LYS A 79 4.27 -13.28 9.46
N LYS A 80 3.84 -13.26 8.20
CA LYS A 80 2.42 -13.39 7.81
C LYS A 80 1.70 -14.62 8.40
N TYR A 81 2.43 -15.71 8.65
CA TYR A 81 1.88 -16.97 9.21
C TYR A 81 1.79 -17.01 10.74
N GLU A 82 2.40 -16.04 11.45
CA GLU A 82 2.43 -15.98 12.92
C GLU A 82 1.70 -14.72 13.44
N LEU A 83 0.92 -14.04 12.59
CA LEU A 83 0.19 -12.83 12.97
C LEU A 83 -1.04 -13.19 13.81
N TYR A 84 -1.18 -12.51 14.95
CA TYR A 84 -2.38 -12.53 15.76
C TYR A 84 -3.23 -11.31 15.43
N ILE A 85 -4.43 -11.54 14.92
CA ILE A 85 -5.40 -10.49 14.58
C ILE A 85 -6.62 -10.68 15.48
N PRO A 86 -7.11 -9.62 16.16
CA PRO A 86 -8.37 -9.68 16.88
C PRO A 86 -9.52 -10.21 16.00
N ALA A 87 -10.28 -11.17 16.51
CA ALA A 87 -11.33 -11.83 15.72
C ALA A 87 -12.40 -10.85 15.19
N PHE A 88 -12.68 -9.75 15.89
CA PHE A 88 -13.65 -8.74 15.46
C PHE A 88 -13.29 -8.13 14.09
N LEU A 89 -12.00 -7.93 13.79
CA LEU A 89 -11.56 -7.43 12.48
C LEU A 89 -11.93 -8.39 11.36
N MET A 90 -11.88 -9.70 11.62
CA MET A 90 -12.31 -10.71 10.64
C MET A 90 -13.83 -10.68 10.42
N TYR A 91 -14.61 -10.46 11.47
CA TYR A 91 -16.06 -10.31 11.35
C TYR A 91 -16.42 -9.06 10.52
N GLU A 92 -15.80 -7.93 10.81
CA GLU A 92 -16.00 -6.69 10.03
C GLU A 92 -15.61 -6.87 8.56
N PHE A 93 -14.47 -7.52 8.29
CA PHE A 93 -14.03 -7.82 6.94
C PHE A 93 -15.03 -8.72 6.19
N ILE A 94 -15.58 -9.75 6.84
CA ILE A 94 -16.58 -10.63 6.25
C ILE A 94 -17.87 -9.87 5.92
N GLU A 95 -18.36 -9.01 6.83
CA GLU A 95 -19.54 -8.19 6.58
C GLU A 95 -19.32 -7.22 5.42
N GLU A 96 -18.13 -6.60 5.35
CA GLU A 96 -17.78 -5.71 4.24
C GLU A 96 -17.72 -6.44 2.90
N ILE A 97 -17.13 -7.65 2.85
CA ILE A 97 -17.16 -8.50 1.65
C ILE A 97 -18.60 -8.84 1.25
N ARG A 98 -19.45 -9.23 2.21
CA ARG A 98 -20.85 -9.57 1.92
C ARG A 98 -21.60 -8.40 1.33
N ASN A 99 -21.43 -7.20 1.89
CA ASN A 99 -22.02 -5.96 1.37
C ASN A 99 -21.58 -5.68 -0.07
N ARG A 100 -20.30 -5.90 -0.39
CA ARG A 100 -19.75 -5.74 -1.74
C ARG A 100 -20.30 -6.75 -2.73
N ILE A 101 -20.40 -8.01 -2.35
CA ILE A 101 -21.02 -9.05 -3.19
C ILE A 101 -22.47 -8.66 -3.51
N ASN A 102 -23.23 -8.18 -2.50
CA ASN A 102 -24.60 -7.72 -2.70
C ASN A 102 -24.68 -6.50 -3.64
N LYS A 103 -23.77 -5.53 -3.51
CA LYS A 103 -23.66 -4.39 -4.44
C LYS A 103 -23.35 -4.88 -5.87
N GLY A 104 -22.40 -5.81 -6.01
CA GLY A 104 -22.04 -6.42 -7.29
C GLY A 104 -23.21 -7.14 -7.95
N LEU A 105 -24.01 -7.88 -7.18
CA LEU A 105 -25.24 -8.53 -7.65
C LEU A 105 -26.23 -7.50 -8.22
N ARG A 106 -26.48 -6.40 -7.49
CA ARG A 106 -27.38 -5.32 -7.97
C ARG A 106 -26.88 -4.72 -9.29
N VAL A 107 -25.57 -4.52 -9.44
CA VAL A 107 -24.98 -4.03 -10.71
C VAL A 107 -25.23 -5.03 -11.85
N ALA A 108 -25.12 -6.33 -11.58
CA ALA A 108 -25.42 -7.36 -12.57
C ALA A 108 -26.92 -7.39 -12.95
N GLU A 109 -27.83 -7.30 -11.98
CA GLU A 109 -29.27 -7.21 -12.21
C GLU A 109 -29.64 -5.97 -13.05
N GLU A 110 -29.05 -4.82 -12.76
CA GLU A 110 -29.23 -3.60 -13.55
C GLU A 110 -28.73 -3.76 -14.99
N ALA A 111 -27.62 -4.48 -15.19
CA ALA A 111 -27.11 -4.77 -16.52
C ALA A 111 -28.08 -5.67 -17.31
N VAL A 112 -28.67 -6.69 -16.67
CA VAL A 112 -29.70 -7.53 -17.29
C VAL A 112 -30.91 -6.70 -17.72
N LYS A 113 -31.40 -5.81 -16.85
CA LYS A 113 -32.51 -4.89 -17.19
C LYS A 113 -32.14 -3.95 -18.34
N ALA A 114 -30.89 -3.50 -18.41
CA ALA A 114 -30.43 -2.59 -19.45
C ALA A 114 -30.39 -3.21 -20.85
N LEU A 115 -30.29 -4.53 -20.98
CA LEU A 115 -30.34 -5.22 -22.28
C LEU A 115 -31.66 -5.02 -23.01
N SER A 116 -32.75 -4.70 -22.30
CA SER A 116 -34.06 -4.44 -22.92
C SER A 116 -34.11 -3.13 -23.73
N TYR A 117 -33.18 -2.20 -23.50
CA TYR A 117 -33.21 -0.86 -24.12
C TYR A 117 -31.82 -0.32 -24.54
N LYS A 118 -30.73 -1.09 -24.36
CA LYS A 118 -29.38 -0.74 -24.80
C LYS A 118 -28.71 -1.88 -25.57
N LYS A 119 -27.72 -1.53 -26.38
CA LYS A 119 -26.91 -2.52 -27.11
C LYS A 119 -26.08 -3.37 -26.15
N PRO A 120 -25.92 -4.68 -26.39
CA PRO A 120 -25.15 -5.57 -25.51
C PRO A 120 -23.72 -5.09 -25.21
N GLU A 121 -23.02 -4.51 -26.18
CA GLU A 121 -21.65 -4.02 -26.04
C GLU A 121 -21.55 -2.87 -25.03
N GLU A 122 -22.50 -1.93 -25.07
CA GLU A 122 -22.57 -0.80 -24.14
C GLU A 122 -22.87 -1.27 -22.71
N VAL A 123 -23.79 -2.23 -22.59
CA VAL A 123 -24.14 -2.84 -21.30
C VAL A 123 -22.94 -3.57 -20.71
N LEU A 124 -22.22 -4.36 -21.51
CA LEU A 124 -21.05 -5.10 -21.06
C LEU A 124 -19.93 -4.17 -20.59
N LYS A 125 -19.67 -3.08 -21.32
CA LYS A 125 -18.69 -2.06 -20.94
C LYS A 125 -19.06 -1.41 -19.61
N SER A 126 -20.33 -1.04 -19.44
CA SER A 126 -20.84 -0.42 -18.21
C SER A 126 -20.81 -1.38 -17.02
N LEU A 127 -21.25 -2.63 -17.21
CA LEU A 127 -21.22 -3.69 -16.21
C LEU A 127 -19.79 -3.89 -15.69
N ARG A 128 -18.83 -4.11 -16.58
CA ARG A 128 -17.42 -4.34 -16.20
C ARG A 128 -16.84 -3.18 -15.40
N ARG A 129 -17.14 -1.94 -15.82
CA ARG A 129 -16.67 -0.74 -15.11
C ARG A 129 -17.29 -0.64 -13.72
N ARG A 130 -18.62 -0.61 -13.64
CA ARG A 130 -19.35 -0.44 -12.36
C ARG A 130 -19.12 -1.58 -11.40
N TYR A 131 -19.02 -2.82 -11.90
CA TYR A 131 -18.75 -3.99 -11.06
C TYR A 131 -17.37 -3.91 -10.40
N ARG A 132 -16.34 -3.44 -11.12
CA ARG A 132 -15.02 -3.19 -10.52
C ARG A 132 -15.05 -2.04 -9.52
N GLU A 133 -15.73 -0.95 -9.84
CA GLU A 133 -15.88 0.21 -8.95
C GLU A 133 -16.48 -0.22 -7.61
N VAL A 134 -17.65 -0.87 -7.60
CA VAL A 134 -18.34 -1.24 -6.34
C VAL A 134 -17.58 -2.27 -5.50
N LEU A 135 -16.74 -3.11 -6.13
CA LEU A 135 -15.94 -4.10 -5.41
C LEU A 135 -14.65 -3.51 -4.85
N ARG A 136 -14.10 -2.46 -5.45
CA ARG A 136 -12.78 -1.90 -5.09
C ARG A 136 -12.83 -0.60 -4.30
N GLU A 137 -13.91 0.16 -4.42
CA GLU A 137 -14.06 1.45 -3.75
C GLU A 137 -13.85 1.32 -2.23
N GLY A 138 -12.89 2.05 -1.66
CA GLY A 138 -12.66 2.06 -0.20
C GLY A 138 -12.03 0.79 0.39
N ILE A 139 -11.46 -0.10 -0.42
CA ILE A 139 -10.66 -1.24 0.04
C ILE A 139 -9.22 -1.12 -0.46
N VAL A 140 -8.31 -1.67 0.32
CA VAL A 140 -6.91 -1.91 -0.04
C VAL A 140 -6.86 -2.88 -1.23
N ASP A 141 -6.55 -2.36 -2.44
CA ASP A 141 -6.64 -3.10 -3.72
C ASP A 141 -5.32 -3.82 -4.09
N SER A 142 -4.24 -3.66 -3.31
CA SER A 142 -2.95 -4.31 -3.58
C SER A 142 -2.53 -5.29 -2.48
N LYS A 143 -1.76 -6.31 -2.87
CA LYS A 143 -1.16 -7.26 -1.92
C LYS A 143 0.04 -6.65 -1.21
N GLU A 144 0.61 -5.63 -1.82
CA GLU A 144 1.79 -4.89 -1.41
C GLU A 144 1.50 -3.99 -0.20
N ASP A 145 0.25 -3.56 -0.05
CA ASP A 145 -0.27 -2.84 1.12
C ASP A 145 -0.43 -3.71 2.39
N LEU A 146 -0.16 -5.03 2.33
CA LEU A 146 -0.29 -6.03 3.42
C LEU A 146 1.04 -6.75 3.73
#